data_AF-A0A3D1M6R0-F1
#
_entry.id   AF-A0A3D1M6R0-F1
#
_cell.length_a   1.000
_cell.length_b   1.000
_cell.length_c   1.000
_cell.angle_alpha   90.00
_cell.angle_beta   90.00
_cell.angle_gamma   90.00
#
_symmetry.space_group_name_H-M   'P 1'
#
loop_
_entity.id
_entity.type
_entity.pdbx_description
1 polymer ?
#
loop_
_entity_poly.entity_id
_entity_poly.type
_entity_poly.pdbx_seq_one_letter_code
_entity_poly.pdbx_strand_id
1 'polypeptide(L)' 'MRAIGIILAGGNNNRMRELSEKRAIAAMPVAGSYRSIDFALSSMTNSHIQKVAVLTQYNA' A
#
# COMPACT_ATOMS: atom_id res chain seq x y z
N MET A 1 9.48 -0.78 -19.92
CA MET A 1 8.02 -0.79 -20.18
C MET A 1 7.47 0.63 -20.07
N ARG A 2 6.48 1.03 -20.88
CA ARG A 2 5.79 2.32 -20.77
C ARG A 2 4.45 2.14 -20.08
N ALA A 3 4.48 2.04 -18.75
CA ALA A 3 3.28 1.91 -17.91
C ALA A 3 3.42 2.80 -16.67
N ILE A 4 2.29 3.23 -16.13
CA ILE A 4 2.20 3.92 -14.83
C ILE A 4 1.42 3.00 -13.90
N GLY A 5 2.03 2.68 -12.75
CA GLY A 5 1.37 1.95 -11.68
C GLY A 5 0.48 2.90 -10.87
N ILE A 6 -0.71 2.45 -10.49
CA ILE A 6 -1.60 3.18 -9.58
C ILE A 6 -1.97 2.23 -8.44
N ILE A 7 -1.62 2.60 -7.21
CA ILE A 7 -1.98 1.88 -6.00
C ILE A 7 -3.08 2.66 -5.29
N LEU A 8 -4.24 2.02 -5.11
CA LEU A 8 -5.33 2.55 -4.30
C LEU A 8 -5.10 2.15 -2.84
N ALA A 9 -4.38 2.99 -2.11
CA ALA A 9 -4.08 2.82 -0.69
C ALA A 9 -5.15 3.45 0.23
N GLY A 10 -6.37 3.62 -0.29
CA GLY A 10 -7.53 4.16 0.40
C GLY A 10 -8.59 3.09 0.66
N GLY A 11 -9.39 3.31 1.71
CA GLY A 11 -10.51 2.44 2.09
C GLY A 11 -10.62 2.34 3.60
N ASN A 12 -11.72 2.86 4.16
CA ASN A 12 -12.06 2.58 5.55
C ASN A 12 -12.45 1.11 5.67
N ASN A 13 -11.67 0.32 6.41
CA ASN A 13 -11.92 -1.11 6.52
C ASN A 13 -12.16 -1.51 7.97
N ASN A 14 -13.42 -1.41 8.37
CA ASN A 14 -13.90 -1.82 9.69
C ASN A 14 -13.63 -3.31 10.01
N ARG A 15 -13.19 -4.12 9.02
CA ARG A 15 -12.84 -5.52 9.22
C ARG A 15 -11.57 -5.70 10.04
N MET A 16 -10.61 -4.77 9.93
CA MET A 16 -9.34 -4.84 10.66
C MET A 16 -9.41 -4.16 12.04
N ARG A 17 -10.55 -3.52 12.36
CA ARG A 17 -10.87 -2.93 13.66
C ARG A 17 -9.71 -2.11 14.24
N GLU A 18 -9.29 -2.40 15.48
CA GLU A 18 -8.29 -1.67 16.26
C GLU A 18 -6.93 -1.59 15.56
N LEU A 19 -6.61 -2.57 14.69
CA LEU A 19 -5.36 -2.57 13.93
C LEU A 19 -5.30 -1.45 12.89
N SER A 20 -6.46 -1.05 12.36
CA SER A 20 -6.59 0.01 11.33
C SER A 20 -7.06 1.36 11.89
N GLU A 21 -7.32 1.48 13.19
CA GLU A 21 -7.83 2.73 13.79
C GLU A 21 -6.85 3.90 13.65
N LYS A 22 -5.55 3.61 13.79
CA LYS A 22 -4.49 4.65 13.81
C LYS A 22 -3.60 4.65 12.58
N ARG A 23 -3.87 3.80 11.60
CA ARG A 23 -3.04 3.67 10.40
C ARG A 23 -3.84 3.16 9.20
N ALA A 24 -3.46 3.60 8.02
CA ALA A 24 -3.95 3.00 6.79
C ALA A 24 -3.54 1.52 6.70
N ILE A 25 -4.37 0.67 6.06
CA ILE A 25 -4.04 -0.74 5.82
C ILE A 25 -2.72 -0.88 5.06
N ALA A 26 -2.45 0.05 4.13
CA ALA A 26 -1.18 0.13 3.40
C ALA A 26 0.06 0.23 4.31
N ALA A 27 -0.08 0.80 5.51
CA ALA A 27 0.97 0.93 6.52
C ALA A 27 0.96 -0.22 7.55
N MET A 28 0.12 -1.24 7.39
CA MET A 28 0.05 -2.38 8.29
C MET A 28 1.36 -3.16 8.28
N PRO A 29 1.98 -3.45 9.44
CA PRO A 29 3.18 -4.26 9.52
C PRO A 29 2.94 -5.69 9.05
N VAL A 30 3.89 -6.25 8.31
CA VAL A 30 3.90 -7.64 7.83
C VAL A 30 5.29 -8.21 8.06
N ALA A 31 5.35 -9.42 8.61
CA ALA A 31 6.60 -10.17 8.82
C ALA A 31 7.73 -9.38 9.53
N GLY A 32 7.38 -8.50 10.47
CA GLY A 32 8.31 -7.78 11.34
C GLY A 32 9.05 -6.58 10.71
N SER A 33 9.32 -6.62 9.40
CA SER A 33 10.15 -5.61 8.73
C SER A 33 9.49 -4.92 7.54
N TYR A 34 8.31 -5.37 7.12
CA TYR A 34 7.62 -4.84 5.94
C TYR A 34 6.30 -4.18 6.29
N ARG A 35 5.77 -3.42 5.34
CA ARG A 35 4.39 -2.94 5.31
C ARG A 35 3.65 -3.62 4.17
N SER A 36 2.33 -3.72 4.28
CA SER A 36 1.50 -4.36 3.25
C SER A 36 1.70 -3.73 1.85
N ILE A 37 1.92 -2.41 1.77
CA ILE A 37 2.18 -1.71 0.49
C ILE A 37 3.50 -2.13 -0.19
N ASP A 38 4.49 -2.60 0.58
CA ASP A 38 5.81 -2.96 0.05
C ASP A 38 5.72 -4.11 -0.96
N PHE A 39 4.76 -5.02 -0.79
CA PHE A 39 4.54 -6.13 -1.71
C PHE A 39 4.04 -5.64 -3.08
N ALA A 40 3.15 -4.65 -3.10
CA ALA A 40 2.65 -4.05 -4.34
C ALA A 40 3.76 -3.25 -5.04
N LEU A 41 4.52 -2.43 -4.29
CA LEU A 41 5.64 -1.65 -4.83
C LEU A 41 6.77 -2.54 -5.35
N SER A 42 7.11 -3.62 -4.63
CA SER A 42 8.11 -4.60 -5.06
C SER A 42 7.65 -5.32 -6.34
N SER A 43 6.38 -5.70 -6.42
CA SER A 43 5.82 -6.32 -7.63
C SER A 43 5.89 -5.39 -8.84
N MET A 44 5.56 -4.11 -8.66
CA MET A 44 5.68 -3.09 -9.71
C MET A 44 7.14 -2.92 -10.15
N THR A 45 8.06 -2.81 -9.20
CA THR A 45 9.50 -2.68 -9.47
C THR A 45 10.06 -3.89 -10.22
N ASN A 46 9.77 -5.11 -9.74
CA ASN A 46 10.19 -6.36 -10.38
C ASN A 46 9.57 -6.53 -11.78
N SER A 47 8.41 -5.91 -12.01
CA SER A 47 7.77 -5.86 -13.31
C SER A 47 8.30 -4.74 -14.21
N HIS A 48 9.26 -3.91 -13.79
CA HIS A 48 9.77 -2.75 -14.53
C HIS A 48 8.76 -1.58 -14.66
N ILE A 49 7.86 -1.42 -13.68
CA ILE A 49 6.96 -0.27 -13.53
C ILE A 49 7.55 0.67 -12.48
N GLN A 50 8.27 1.70 -12.94
CA GLN A 50 9.02 2.60 -12.06
C GLN A 50 8.26 3.88 -11.68
N LYS A 51 7.23 4.24 -12.44
CA LYS A 51 6.36 5.39 -12.13
C LYS A 51 5.11 4.87 -11.46
N VAL A 52 5.01 5.07 -10.15
CA VAL A 52 3.88 4.59 -9.36
C VAL A 52 3.26 5.76 -8.60
N ALA A 53 1.95 5.96 -8.78
CA ALA A 53 1.14 6.87 -7.97
C ALA A 53 0.46 6.09 -6.85
N VAL A 54 0.54 6.58 -5.62
CA VAL A 54 -0.15 6.01 -4.46
C VAL A 54 -1.25 6.98 -4.04
N LEU A 55 -2.50 6.55 -4.15
CA LEU A 55 -3.67 7.35 -3.79
C LEU A 55 -4.14 6.95 -2.39
N THR A 56 -3.99 7.86 -1.43
CA THR A 56 -4.40 7.67 -0.04
C THR A 56 -5.66 8.48 0.26
N GLN A 57 -6.54 7.93 1.12
CA GLN A 57 -7.73 8.65 1.62
C GLN A 57 -7.53 9.18 3.05
N TYR A 58 -6.57 8.63 3.77
CA TYR A 58 -6.27 8.93 5.17
C TYR A 58 -4.77 9.12 5.32
N ASN A 59 -4.35 9.99 6.24
CA ASN A 59 -2.93 10.12 6.57
C ASN A 59 -2.42 8.83 7.21
N ALA A 60 -1.20 8.46 6.85
CA ALA A 60 -0.45 7.37 7.46
C ALA A 60 0.19 7.81 8.77
#